data_AF-A0A2Z4PPA8-F1
#
_entry.id   AF-A0A2Z4PPA8-F1
#
_cell.length_a   1.000
_cell.length_b   1.000
_cell.length_c   1.000
_cell.angle_alpha   90.00
_cell.angle_beta   90.00
_cell.angle_gamma   90.00
#
_symmetry.space_group_name_H-M   'P 1'
#
loop_
_entity.id
_entity.type
_entity.pdbx_description
1 polymer ?
#
loop_
_entity_poly.entity_id
_entity_poly.type
_entity_poly.pdbx_seq_one_letter_code
_entity_poly.pdbx_strand_id
1 'polypeptide(L)'
;MYISSLDLNIENKEIVRPFQPTVRGVVKITGDQSGFLVVNYDLSKLFELIRTFSTEEVSLEIVDTTGQWVLAADSSLEWGALLHSNDSRLNIKTHLPIIWQSMNATDGLERVFNNGRLWSFLKQNIDDDVIGTQSEQVSSLYFVARSHSEAFSMWRGRLLLTIIGVAGFSFIAIAWLVWRKITAQFETYRLLTLLQEEKAQAEHANRKLNLTNKRLVDLQDELVETSKLSSLGLMVAGLAHEMHTPLGGVRMAMSSCKVWLDKEIGRSPSDGLDKMNDSLLIADKNLTRALDIVSSFKRIVSDRTAQDAQLFFFHNVLNDIVLTYKSTFKNRVGISLVIECPDDIEMIGYPGAMSQIIQNLFDNAFEYAFQRSAKGQISITASKEKESLIFSFEDSGNGISPDVLDSVFEPFITTGRQNNHTGLGLHLVNQWVYQLMKGRIDLTSEVGVGTKFVFTIPLKLSLEDVAT
;
A
#
# COMPACT_ATOMS: atom_id res chain seq x y z
N MET A 1 -2.91 -104.30 -36.16
CA MET A 1 -3.68 -104.39 -34.90
C MET A 1 -4.79 -103.39 -35.04
N TYR A 2 -6.03 -103.76 -34.75
CA TYR A 2 -7.16 -102.83 -34.74
C TYR A 2 -7.49 -102.48 -33.29
N ILE A 3 -7.69 -101.21 -32.98
CA ILE A 3 -8.10 -100.75 -31.66
C ILE A 3 -9.52 -100.20 -31.81
N SER A 4 -10.47 -100.71 -31.03
CA SER A 4 -11.85 -100.21 -31.06
C SER A 4 -11.94 -98.80 -30.51
N SER A 5 -13.00 -98.09 -30.87
CA SER A 5 -13.42 -96.92 -30.11
C SER A 5 -13.65 -97.29 -28.65
N LEU A 6 -13.50 -96.30 -27.77
CA LEU A 6 -13.77 -96.43 -26.37
C LEU A 6 -15.28 -96.63 -26.14
N ASP A 7 -15.66 -97.70 -25.45
CA ASP A 7 -17.05 -98.10 -25.23
C ASP A 7 -17.18 -98.83 -23.87
N LEU A 8 -18.39 -99.14 -23.43
CA LEU A 8 -18.62 -99.96 -22.23
C LEU A 8 -18.38 -101.44 -22.51
N ASN A 9 -17.95 -102.18 -21.48
CA ASN A 9 -17.88 -103.63 -21.55
C ASN A 9 -19.30 -104.21 -21.68
N ILE A 10 -19.49 -105.10 -22.65
CA ILE A 10 -20.76 -105.78 -22.92
C ILE A 10 -20.50 -107.28 -22.86
N GLU A 11 -21.15 -107.96 -21.93
CA GLU A 11 -21.11 -109.41 -21.80
C GLU A 11 -22.52 -109.97 -21.94
N ASN A 12 -22.70 -111.04 -22.70
CA ASN A 12 -24.03 -111.65 -22.94
C ASN A 12 -25.11 -110.67 -23.45
N LYS A 13 -24.71 -109.65 -24.22
CA LYS A 13 -25.57 -108.56 -24.73
C LYS A 13 -26.10 -107.60 -23.64
N GLU A 14 -25.55 -107.64 -22.44
CA GLU A 14 -25.85 -106.69 -21.36
C GLU A 14 -24.61 -105.85 -21.02
N ILE A 15 -24.82 -104.57 -20.69
CA ILE A 15 -23.75 -103.67 -20.24
C ILE A 15 -23.34 -104.08 -18.82
N VAL A 16 -22.06 -104.35 -18.61
CA VAL A 16 -21.52 -104.73 -17.30
C VAL A 16 -21.61 -103.55 -16.32
N ARG A 17 -22.04 -103.84 -15.08
CA ARG A 17 -22.15 -102.86 -13.98
C ARG A 17 -21.30 -103.29 -12.77
N PRO A 18 -20.53 -102.39 -12.12
CA PRO A 18 -20.35 -100.97 -12.45
C PRO A 18 -19.75 -100.78 -13.85
N PHE A 19 -20.01 -99.62 -14.47
CA PHE A 19 -19.59 -99.36 -15.85
C PHE A 19 -18.08 -99.53 -16.00
N GLN A 20 -17.66 -100.36 -16.96
CA GLN A 20 -16.26 -100.65 -17.26
C GLN A 20 -15.91 -100.06 -18.64
N PRO A 21 -15.33 -98.85 -18.69
CA PRO A 21 -14.81 -98.28 -19.94
C PRO A 21 -13.74 -99.20 -20.50
N THR A 22 -13.93 -99.68 -21.72
CA THR A 22 -13.11 -100.74 -22.32
C THR A 22 -12.67 -100.36 -23.73
N VAL A 23 -11.40 -100.59 -24.02
CA VAL A 23 -10.86 -100.53 -25.38
C VAL A 23 -10.48 -101.94 -25.82
N ARG A 24 -10.87 -102.33 -27.04
CA ARG A 24 -10.67 -103.69 -27.55
C ARG A 24 -9.54 -103.68 -28.58
N GLY A 25 -8.44 -104.34 -28.25
CA GLY A 25 -7.33 -104.57 -29.16
C GLY A 25 -7.53 -105.89 -29.91
N VAL A 26 -7.69 -105.83 -31.23
CA VAL A 26 -7.88 -106.99 -32.10
C VAL A 26 -6.61 -107.23 -32.91
N VAL A 27 -5.99 -108.38 -32.70
CA VAL A 27 -4.82 -108.83 -33.46
C VAL A 27 -5.20 -110.06 -34.27
N LYS A 28 -4.94 -110.01 -35.57
CA LYS A 28 -5.06 -111.17 -36.44
C LYS A 28 -3.88 -112.11 -36.17
N ILE A 29 -4.16 -113.34 -35.75
CA ILE A 29 -3.15 -114.38 -35.57
C ILE A 29 -3.16 -115.26 -36.81
N THR A 30 -1.99 -115.43 -37.43
CA THR A 30 -1.78 -116.29 -38.60
C THR A 30 -0.89 -117.47 -38.23
N GLY A 31 -1.40 -118.68 -38.43
CA GLY A 31 -0.77 -119.96 -38.13
C GLY A 31 -1.74 -121.10 -38.46
N ASP A 32 -1.51 -122.28 -37.88
CA ASP A 32 -2.31 -123.51 -38.11
C ASP A 32 -3.80 -123.34 -37.70
N GLN A 33 -4.09 -122.40 -36.80
CA GLN A 33 -5.42 -121.83 -36.59
C GLN A 33 -5.39 -120.33 -36.87
N SER A 34 -6.01 -119.92 -37.98
CA SER A 34 -6.19 -118.51 -38.30
C SER A 34 -7.42 -117.96 -37.55
N GLY A 35 -7.24 -116.88 -36.80
CA GLY A 35 -8.31 -116.28 -36.00
C GLY A 35 -7.97 -114.86 -35.54
N PHE A 36 -8.86 -114.27 -34.75
CA PHE A 36 -8.67 -112.96 -34.14
C PHE A 36 -8.53 -113.11 -32.63
N LEU A 37 -7.45 -112.58 -32.07
CA LEU A 37 -7.31 -112.39 -30.63
C LEU A 37 -7.87 -111.01 -30.28
N VAL A 38 -8.94 -110.99 -29.49
CA VAL A 38 -9.53 -109.76 -28.96
C VAL A 38 -9.11 -109.64 -27.50
N VAL A 39 -8.39 -108.57 -27.17
CA VAL A 39 -7.99 -108.23 -25.80
C VAL A 39 -8.81 -107.04 -25.34
N ASN A 40 -9.62 -107.23 -24.31
CA ASN A 40 -10.37 -106.15 -23.66
C ASN A 40 -9.48 -105.50 -22.60
N TYR A 41 -9.17 -104.21 -22.77
CA TYR A 41 -8.44 -103.42 -21.79
C TYR A 41 -9.43 -102.62 -20.94
N ASP A 42 -9.53 -102.96 -19.66
CA ASP A 42 -10.33 -102.21 -18.68
C ASP A 42 -9.60 -100.92 -18.28
N LEU A 43 -10.24 -99.78 -18.57
CA LEU A 43 -9.73 -98.44 -18.30
C LEU A 43 -10.32 -97.80 -17.05
N SER A 44 -11.07 -98.54 -16.22
CA SER A 44 -11.72 -98.01 -15.01
C SER A 44 -10.75 -97.26 -14.09
N LYS A 45 -9.56 -97.82 -13.85
CA LYS A 45 -8.51 -97.18 -13.03
C LYS A 45 -7.99 -95.86 -13.62
N LEU A 46 -7.89 -95.78 -14.95
CA LEU A 46 -7.46 -94.56 -15.64
C LEU A 46 -8.53 -93.47 -15.48
N PHE A 47 -9.80 -93.83 -15.65
CA PHE A 47 -10.93 -92.91 -15.48
C PHE A 47 -11.04 -92.39 -14.04
N GLU A 48 -10.87 -93.26 -13.04
CA GLU A 48 -10.79 -92.86 -11.63
C GLU A 48 -9.63 -91.88 -11.39
N LEU A 49 -8.44 -92.15 -11.94
CA LEU A 49 -7.30 -91.25 -11.82
C LEU A 49 -7.59 -89.88 -12.47
N ILE A 50 -8.20 -89.85 -13.65
CA ILE A 50 -8.56 -88.59 -14.33
C ILE A 50 -9.55 -87.77 -13.50
N ARG A 51 -10.52 -88.43 -12.84
CA ARG A 51 -11.43 -87.74 -11.91
C ARG A 51 -10.72 -87.06 -10.75
N THR A 52 -9.63 -87.65 -10.22
CA THR A 52 -8.87 -87.03 -9.12
C THR A 52 -8.18 -85.73 -9.49
N PHE A 53 -7.94 -85.47 -10.78
CA PHE A 53 -7.39 -84.19 -11.25
C PHE A 53 -8.45 -83.08 -11.34
N SER A 54 -9.74 -83.40 -11.21
CA SER A 54 -10.78 -82.38 -11.08
C SER A 54 -10.74 -81.78 -9.68
N THR A 55 -10.64 -80.46 -9.60
CA THR A 55 -10.61 -79.68 -8.34
C THR A 55 -11.89 -78.86 -8.20
N GLU A 56 -12.10 -78.21 -7.05
CA GLU A 56 -13.24 -77.29 -6.86
C GLU A 56 -13.24 -76.12 -7.87
N GLU A 57 -12.07 -75.79 -8.45
CA GLU A 57 -11.91 -74.68 -9.38
C GLU A 57 -12.03 -75.10 -10.85
N VAL A 58 -11.66 -76.34 -11.18
CA VAL A 58 -11.59 -76.88 -12.54
C VAL A 58 -12.14 -78.29 -12.62
N SER A 59 -13.14 -78.51 -13.46
CA SER A 59 -13.64 -79.84 -13.81
C SER A 59 -13.00 -80.34 -15.10
N LEU A 60 -12.52 -81.59 -15.10
CA LEU A 60 -12.03 -82.29 -16.29
C LEU A 60 -13.08 -83.25 -16.82
N GLU A 61 -13.38 -83.13 -18.11
CA GLU A 61 -14.38 -83.89 -18.84
C GLU A 61 -13.73 -84.48 -20.11
N ILE A 62 -14.26 -85.59 -20.61
CA ILE A 62 -13.84 -86.22 -21.86
C ILE A 62 -15.07 -86.40 -22.73
N VAL A 63 -14.97 -85.91 -23.97
CA VAL A 63 -16.04 -85.97 -24.95
C VAL A 63 -15.53 -86.70 -26.20
N ASP A 64 -16.36 -87.56 -26.78
CA ASP A 64 -16.03 -88.22 -28.04
C ASP A 64 -16.19 -87.30 -29.28
N THR A 65 -15.86 -87.80 -30.47
CA THR A 65 -16.05 -87.05 -31.73
C THR A 65 -17.51 -86.86 -32.13
N THR A 66 -18.45 -87.56 -31.50
CA THR A 66 -19.89 -87.44 -31.75
C THR A 66 -20.58 -86.45 -30.81
N GLY A 67 -19.86 -85.92 -29.82
CA GLY A 67 -20.34 -84.96 -28.83
C GLY A 67 -20.90 -85.58 -27.55
N GLN A 68 -20.63 -86.86 -27.30
CA GLN A 68 -21.08 -87.57 -26.12
C GLN A 68 -20.04 -87.48 -25.01
N TRP A 69 -20.51 -87.31 -23.77
CA TRP A 69 -19.64 -87.40 -22.61
C TRP A 69 -19.27 -88.85 -22.34
N VAL A 70 -17.96 -89.10 -22.34
CA VAL A 70 -17.35 -90.34 -21.88
C VAL A 70 -16.98 -90.18 -20.39
N LEU A 71 -16.53 -88.99 -20.02
CA LEU A 71 -16.28 -88.57 -18.65
C LEU A 71 -16.89 -87.18 -18.45
N ALA A 72 -17.72 -87.01 -17.44
CA ALA A 72 -18.32 -85.72 -17.12
C ALA A 72 -18.17 -85.40 -15.62
N ALA A 73 -18.23 -84.10 -15.30
CA ALA A 73 -18.31 -83.64 -13.93
C ALA A 73 -19.61 -84.14 -13.24
N ASP A 74 -20.68 -84.27 -14.01
CA ASP A 74 -21.93 -84.91 -13.62
C ASP A 74 -21.99 -86.31 -14.24
N SER A 75 -21.85 -87.35 -13.42
CA SER A 75 -21.83 -88.75 -13.88
C SER A 75 -23.13 -89.18 -14.58
N SER A 76 -24.23 -88.43 -14.45
CA SER A 76 -25.48 -88.74 -15.15
C SER A 76 -25.43 -88.49 -16.67
N LEU A 77 -24.45 -87.69 -17.13
CA LEU A 77 -24.28 -87.37 -18.55
C LEU A 77 -23.43 -88.40 -19.32
N GLU A 78 -22.73 -89.28 -18.59
CA GLU A 78 -21.76 -90.20 -19.18
C GLU A 78 -22.45 -91.33 -19.94
N TRP A 79 -21.88 -91.71 -21.09
CA TRP A 79 -22.36 -92.81 -21.94
C TRP A 79 -23.81 -92.63 -22.43
N GLY A 80 -24.25 -91.38 -22.56
CA GLY A 80 -25.65 -91.02 -22.82
C GLY A 80 -26.28 -91.74 -24.02
N ALA A 81 -25.56 -91.94 -25.13
CA ALA A 81 -26.15 -92.62 -26.29
C ALA A 81 -26.30 -94.14 -26.11
N LEU A 82 -25.48 -94.77 -25.28
CA LEU A 82 -25.55 -96.21 -24.98
C LEU A 82 -26.67 -96.50 -23.98
N LEU A 83 -26.85 -95.62 -22.99
CA LEU A 83 -27.82 -95.79 -21.91
C LEU A 83 -29.21 -95.24 -22.27
N HIS A 84 -29.26 -94.16 -23.05
CA HIS A 84 -30.46 -93.41 -23.39
C HIS A 84 -30.44 -92.97 -24.85
N SER A 85 -30.50 -93.94 -25.78
CA SER A 85 -30.40 -93.72 -27.23
C SER A 85 -31.40 -92.71 -27.82
N ASN A 86 -32.48 -92.39 -27.10
CA ASN A 86 -33.53 -91.45 -27.54
C ASN A 86 -33.43 -90.04 -26.93
N ASP A 87 -32.47 -89.76 -26.04
CA ASP A 87 -32.34 -88.45 -25.41
C ASP A 87 -31.16 -87.63 -26.00
N SER A 88 -31.48 -86.83 -27.02
CA SER A 88 -30.51 -85.95 -27.68
C SER A 88 -30.01 -84.78 -26.81
N ARG A 89 -30.54 -84.61 -25.60
CA ARG A 89 -30.10 -83.58 -24.64
C ARG A 89 -28.82 -83.96 -23.92
N LEU A 90 -28.47 -85.25 -23.89
CA LEU A 90 -27.24 -85.78 -23.28
C LEU A 90 -26.01 -85.62 -24.20
N ASN A 91 -26.11 -84.80 -25.25
CA ASN A 91 -25.02 -84.54 -26.18
C ASN A 91 -24.60 -83.06 -26.11
N ILE A 92 -23.29 -82.79 -26.02
CA ILE A 92 -22.73 -81.45 -25.92
C ILE A 92 -23.07 -80.57 -27.12
N LYS A 93 -23.28 -81.16 -28.30
CA LYS A 93 -23.69 -80.44 -29.52
C LYS A 93 -25.03 -79.74 -29.33
N THR A 94 -25.95 -80.38 -28.60
CA THR A 94 -27.28 -79.86 -28.30
C THR A 94 -27.23 -78.93 -27.08
N HIS A 95 -26.48 -79.33 -26.04
CA HIS A 95 -26.43 -78.60 -24.76
C HIS A 95 -25.58 -77.32 -24.83
N LEU A 96 -24.48 -77.33 -25.59
CA LEU A 96 -23.50 -76.24 -25.69
C LEU A 96 -22.98 -76.07 -27.14
N PRO A 97 -23.83 -75.60 -28.07
CA PRO A 97 -23.49 -75.55 -29.50
C PRO A 97 -22.28 -74.66 -29.81
N ILE A 98 -22.10 -73.55 -29.09
CA ILE A 98 -20.98 -72.62 -29.27
C ILE A 98 -19.65 -73.29 -28.86
N ILE A 99 -19.63 -73.99 -27.71
CA ILE A 99 -18.43 -74.70 -27.25
C ILE A 99 -18.10 -75.83 -28.20
N TRP A 100 -19.10 -76.60 -28.64
CA TRP A 100 -18.91 -77.67 -29.62
C TRP A 100 -18.36 -77.16 -30.95
N GLN A 101 -18.81 -76.01 -31.43
CA GLN A 101 -18.29 -75.40 -32.66
C GLN A 101 -16.82 -75.00 -32.49
N SER A 102 -16.45 -74.38 -31.37
CA SER A 102 -15.05 -74.04 -31.08
C SER A 102 -14.18 -75.28 -30.93
N MET A 103 -14.67 -76.35 -30.27
CA MET A 103 -13.94 -77.63 -30.16
C MET A 103 -13.56 -78.24 -31.50
N ASN A 104 -14.41 -78.09 -32.52
CA ASN A 104 -14.15 -78.61 -33.86
C ASN A 104 -13.36 -77.65 -34.76
N ALA A 105 -13.08 -76.42 -34.31
CA ALA A 105 -12.45 -75.40 -35.15
C ALA A 105 -10.92 -75.56 -35.24
N THR A 106 -10.29 -76.13 -34.21
CA THR A 106 -8.83 -76.22 -34.10
C THR A 106 -8.39 -77.60 -33.61
N ASP A 107 -7.35 -78.19 -34.21
CA ASP A 107 -6.79 -79.49 -33.80
C ASP A 107 -5.79 -79.39 -32.62
N GLY A 108 -5.73 -78.24 -31.91
CA GLY A 108 -4.79 -77.97 -30.82
C GLY A 108 -5.46 -77.55 -29.51
N LEU A 109 -4.66 -77.16 -28.51
CA LEU A 109 -5.19 -76.59 -27.26
C LEU A 109 -5.82 -75.22 -27.54
N GLU A 110 -7.14 -75.12 -27.41
CA GLU A 110 -7.86 -73.86 -27.58
C GLU A 110 -8.59 -73.50 -26.27
N ARG A 111 -8.71 -72.19 -26.03
CA ARG A 111 -9.30 -71.64 -24.80
C ARG A 111 -10.38 -70.63 -25.18
N VAL A 112 -11.58 -70.85 -24.67
CA VAL A 112 -12.75 -70.01 -24.94
C VAL A 112 -13.36 -69.55 -23.63
N PHE A 113 -13.60 -68.24 -23.52
CA PHE A 113 -14.34 -67.68 -22.40
C PHE A 113 -15.82 -67.55 -22.76
N ASN A 114 -16.68 -68.31 -22.08
CA ASN A 114 -18.12 -68.31 -22.35
C ASN A 114 -18.91 -68.43 -21.04
N ASN A 115 -19.98 -67.62 -20.89
CA ASN A 115 -20.85 -67.60 -19.72
C ASN A 115 -20.11 -67.48 -18.38
N GLY A 116 -19.05 -66.67 -18.34
CA GLY A 116 -18.24 -66.46 -17.13
C GLY A 116 -17.29 -67.60 -16.78
N ARG A 117 -17.17 -68.63 -17.64
CA ARG A 117 -16.26 -69.77 -17.49
C ARG A 117 -15.21 -69.73 -18.59
N LEU A 118 -13.97 -69.97 -18.21
CA LEU A 118 -12.93 -70.40 -19.13
C LEU A 118 -13.10 -71.90 -19.41
N TRP A 119 -13.24 -72.23 -20.69
CA TRP A 119 -13.21 -73.57 -21.24
C TRP A 119 -11.89 -73.75 -21.96
N SER A 120 -11.18 -74.84 -21.69
CA SER A 120 -9.99 -75.24 -22.44
C SER A 120 -10.23 -76.62 -23.00
N PHE A 121 -9.95 -76.85 -24.27
CA PHE A 121 -10.15 -78.15 -24.88
C PHE A 121 -8.93 -78.56 -25.70
N LEU A 122 -8.64 -79.85 -25.69
CA LEU A 122 -7.55 -80.48 -26.41
C LEU A 122 -8.07 -81.75 -27.09
N LYS A 123 -7.96 -81.80 -28.41
CA LYS A 123 -8.27 -83.00 -29.19
C LYS A 123 -7.03 -83.89 -29.24
N GLN A 124 -7.17 -85.15 -28.85
CA GLN A 124 -6.10 -86.14 -28.89
C GLN A 124 -6.54 -87.36 -29.69
N ASN A 125 -5.69 -87.81 -30.60
CA ASN A 125 -5.90 -89.07 -31.32
C ASN A 125 -5.37 -90.23 -30.48
N ILE A 126 -6.15 -91.32 -30.39
CA ILE A 126 -5.75 -92.54 -29.67
C ILE A 126 -4.83 -93.43 -30.54
N ASP A 127 -4.85 -93.25 -31.86
CA ASP A 127 -4.11 -94.06 -32.83
C ASP A 127 -3.20 -93.16 -33.69
N ASP A 128 -1.98 -92.89 -33.20
CA ASP A 128 -1.02 -91.99 -33.86
C ASP A 128 0.06 -92.75 -34.67
N ASP A 129 0.02 -94.10 -34.76
CA ASP A 129 1.17 -94.89 -35.22
C ASP A 129 0.90 -95.97 -36.29
N VAL A 130 -0.16 -95.84 -37.09
CA VAL A 130 -0.34 -96.71 -38.28
C VAL A 130 0.06 -95.99 -39.57
N ILE A 131 1.29 -96.29 -39.98
CA ILE A 131 1.82 -96.03 -41.32
C ILE A 131 0.91 -96.69 -42.36
N GLY A 132 0.24 -95.86 -43.16
CA GLY A 132 -0.18 -96.22 -44.51
C GLY A 132 -1.59 -96.79 -44.68
N THR A 133 -2.23 -96.27 -45.72
CA THR A 133 -3.48 -96.68 -46.37
C THR A 133 -4.81 -96.32 -45.71
N GLN A 134 -5.59 -95.59 -46.52
CA GLN A 134 -6.95 -95.12 -46.31
C GLN A 134 -7.89 -96.24 -45.85
N SER A 135 -8.46 -96.13 -44.65
CA SER A 135 -9.89 -96.33 -44.35
C SER A 135 -10.16 -96.19 -42.84
N GLU A 136 -11.08 -95.28 -42.52
CA GLU A 136 -12.04 -95.31 -41.41
C GLU A 136 -11.58 -95.06 -39.95
N GLN A 137 -12.03 -93.88 -39.46
CA GLN A 137 -12.23 -93.46 -38.07
C GLN A 137 -11.04 -93.62 -37.12
N VAL A 138 -10.15 -92.64 -37.15
CA VAL A 138 -9.27 -92.34 -36.01
C VAL A 138 -10.18 -92.03 -34.81
N SER A 139 -10.04 -92.83 -33.73
CA SER A 139 -10.74 -92.57 -32.48
C SER A 139 -10.08 -91.39 -31.79
N SER A 140 -10.59 -90.17 -32.01
CA SER A 140 -10.16 -88.99 -31.29
C SER A 140 -11.03 -88.78 -30.04
N LEU A 141 -10.43 -88.26 -28.97
CA LEU A 141 -11.14 -87.79 -27.78
C LEU A 141 -10.82 -86.32 -27.55
N TYR A 142 -11.81 -85.57 -27.09
CA TYR A 142 -11.64 -84.21 -26.62
C TYR A 142 -11.53 -84.20 -25.10
N PHE A 143 -10.39 -83.75 -24.60
CA PHE A 143 -10.19 -83.44 -23.19
C PHE A 143 -10.64 -82.01 -22.94
N VAL A 144 -11.60 -81.80 -22.05
CA VAL A 144 -12.21 -80.50 -21.76
C VAL A 144 -11.97 -80.14 -20.30
N ALA A 145 -11.28 -79.03 -20.05
CA ALA A 145 -11.12 -78.43 -18.73
C ALA A 145 -12.01 -77.19 -18.62
N ARG A 146 -12.89 -77.17 -17.61
CA ARG A 146 -13.85 -76.08 -17.40
C ARG A 146 -13.66 -75.45 -16.02
N SER A 147 -13.48 -74.14 -15.99
CA SER A 147 -13.44 -73.37 -14.73
C SER A 147 -14.84 -73.08 -14.16
N HIS A 148 -14.94 -72.91 -12.84
CA HIS A 148 -16.17 -72.49 -12.16
C HIS A 148 -16.35 -70.94 -12.21
N SER A 149 -17.57 -70.46 -12.52
CA SER A 149 -17.81 -69.07 -13.00
C SER A 149 -18.00 -67.96 -11.96
N GLU A 150 -18.18 -68.28 -10.68
CA GLU A 150 -18.67 -67.26 -9.74
C GLU A 150 -17.59 -66.28 -9.28
N ALA A 151 -16.32 -66.69 -9.27
CA ALA A 151 -15.24 -65.83 -8.83
C ALA A 151 -15.04 -64.63 -9.79
N PHE A 152 -14.99 -64.86 -11.11
CA PHE A 152 -14.62 -63.82 -12.06
C PHE A 152 -15.69 -62.70 -12.17
N SER A 153 -16.97 -63.06 -12.10
CA SER A 153 -18.06 -62.08 -12.15
C SER A 153 -18.09 -61.18 -10.90
N MET A 154 -17.84 -61.75 -9.71
CA MET A 154 -17.72 -61.00 -8.46
C MET A 154 -16.54 -60.03 -8.49
N TRP A 155 -15.38 -60.48 -8.97
CA TRP A 155 -14.19 -59.63 -9.11
C TRP A 155 -14.43 -58.46 -10.07
N ARG A 156 -15.05 -58.71 -11.22
CA ARG A 156 -15.40 -57.66 -12.19
C ARG A 156 -16.32 -56.60 -11.58
N GLY A 157 -17.35 -57.02 -10.84
CA GLY A 157 -18.29 -56.10 -10.20
C GLY A 157 -17.61 -55.20 -9.16
N ARG A 158 -16.76 -55.78 -8.30
CA ARG A 158 -15.99 -55.00 -7.31
C ARG A 158 -15.05 -54.00 -7.96
N LEU A 159 -14.31 -54.41 -9.00
CA LEU A 159 -13.40 -53.51 -9.73
C LEU A 159 -14.15 -52.34 -10.36
N LEU A 160 -15.28 -52.59 -11.04
CA LEU A 160 -16.08 -51.52 -11.64
C LEU A 160 -16.59 -50.52 -10.58
N LEU A 161 -17.09 -50.99 -9.44
CA LEU A 161 -17.54 -50.11 -8.36
C LEU A 161 -16.39 -49.26 -7.79
N THR A 162 -15.20 -49.83 -7.62
CA THR A 162 -14.04 -49.06 -7.14
C THR A 162 -13.60 -47.99 -8.14
N ILE A 163 -13.59 -48.30 -9.44
CA ILE A 163 -13.25 -47.34 -10.49
C ILE A 163 -14.26 -46.20 -10.52
N ILE A 164 -15.56 -46.51 -10.46
CA ILE A 164 -16.63 -45.50 -10.41
C ILE A 164 -16.48 -44.62 -9.16
N GLY A 165 -16.19 -45.22 -8.00
CA GLY A 165 -15.97 -44.48 -6.76
C GLY A 165 -14.79 -43.51 -6.84
N VAL A 166 -13.64 -43.98 -7.33
CA VAL A 166 -12.43 -43.15 -7.51
C VAL A 166 -12.68 -42.04 -8.54
N ALA A 167 -13.34 -42.34 -9.66
CA ALA A 167 -13.67 -41.36 -10.68
C ALA A 167 -14.65 -40.29 -10.14
N GLY A 168 -15.69 -40.69 -9.41
CA GLY A 168 -16.64 -39.77 -8.78
C GLY A 168 -15.99 -38.87 -7.74
N PHE A 169 -15.13 -39.43 -6.88
CA PHE A 169 -14.36 -38.64 -5.91
C PHE A 169 -13.44 -37.63 -6.61
N SER A 170 -12.71 -38.06 -7.64
CA SER A 170 -11.82 -37.19 -8.41
C SER A 170 -12.60 -36.06 -9.10
N PHE A 171 -13.77 -36.35 -9.65
CA PHE A 171 -14.65 -35.36 -10.26
C PHE A 171 -15.12 -34.31 -9.26
N ILE A 172 -15.57 -34.73 -8.07
CA ILE A 172 -16.00 -33.83 -7.00
C ILE A 172 -14.84 -32.95 -6.52
N ALA A 173 -13.64 -33.53 -6.35
CA ALA A 173 -12.46 -32.79 -5.94
C ALA A 173 -12.06 -31.71 -6.97
N ILE A 174 -12.08 -32.05 -8.27
CA ILE A 174 -11.80 -31.10 -9.36
C ILE A 174 -12.86 -30.00 -9.39
N ALA A 175 -14.15 -30.36 -9.31
CA ALA A 175 -15.24 -29.39 -9.29
C ALA A 175 -15.11 -28.42 -8.10
N TRP A 176 -14.74 -28.92 -6.92
CA TRP A 176 -14.50 -28.10 -5.74
C TRP A 176 -13.30 -27.14 -5.94
N LEU A 177 -12.20 -27.61 -6.53
CA LEU A 177 -11.04 -26.76 -6.83
C LEU A 177 -11.37 -25.65 -7.84
N VAL A 178 -12.13 -25.98 -8.89
CA VAL A 178 -12.58 -25.00 -9.90
C VAL A 178 -13.50 -23.97 -9.26
N TRP A 179 -14.49 -24.42 -8.48
CA TRP A 179 -15.40 -23.51 -7.78
C TRP A 179 -14.66 -22.58 -6.80
N ARG A 180 -13.72 -23.12 -6.03
CA ARG A 180 -12.85 -22.34 -5.13
C ARG A 180 -12.00 -21.32 -5.90
N LYS A 181 -11.47 -21.67 -7.07
CA LYS A 181 -10.65 -20.74 -7.88
C LYS A 181 -11.50 -19.61 -8.45
N ILE A 182 -12.69 -19.91 -8.96
CA ILE A 182 -13.62 -18.92 -9.52
C ILE A 182 -14.08 -17.94 -8.43
N THR A 183 -14.46 -18.45 -7.26
CA THR A 183 -14.89 -17.61 -6.13
C THR A 183 -13.78 -16.68 -5.64
N ALA A 184 -12.55 -17.18 -5.52
CA ALA A 184 -11.40 -16.35 -5.17
C ALA A 184 -11.09 -15.27 -6.23
N GLN A 185 -11.19 -15.61 -7.52
CA GLN A 185 -11.02 -14.62 -8.59
C GLN A 185 -12.10 -13.54 -8.53
N PHE A 186 -13.36 -13.90 -8.29
CA PHE A 186 -14.46 -12.95 -8.21
C PHE A 186 -14.28 -11.94 -7.07
N GLU A 187 -13.89 -12.39 -5.88
CA GLU A 187 -13.56 -11.51 -4.75
C GLU A 187 -12.40 -10.57 -5.08
N THR A 188 -11.36 -11.09 -5.75
CA THR A 188 -10.22 -10.27 -6.18
C THR A 188 -10.65 -9.17 -7.16
N TYR A 189 -11.51 -9.50 -8.14
CA TYR A 189 -12.06 -8.50 -9.06
C TYR A 189 -12.89 -7.45 -8.34
N ARG A 190 -13.75 -7.85 -7.38
CA ARG A 190 -14.56 -6.90 -6.58
C ARG A 190 -13.69 -5.95 -5.75
N LEU A 191 -12.64 -6.47 -5.12
CA LEU A 191 -11.71 -5.64 -4.36
C LEU A 191 -10.94 -4.67 -5.26
N LEU A 192 -10.54 -5.11 -6.46
CA LEU A 192 -9.84 -4.25 -7.41
C LEU A 192 -10.71 -3.10 -7.92
N THR A 193 -12.00 -3.35 -8.18
CA THR A 193 -12.94 -2.28 -8.56
C THR A 193 -13.18 -1.28 -7.44
N LEU A 194 -13.36 -1.77 -6.20
CA LEU A 194 -13.52 -0.89 -5.02
C LEU A 194 -12.26 -0.04 -4.79
N LEU A 195 -11.07 -0.65 -4.94
CA LEU A 195 -9.81 0.06 -4.80
C LEU A 195 -9.61 1.14 -5.88
N GLN A 196 -10.08 0.89 -7.10
CA GLN A 196 -10.07 1.91 -8.16
C GLN A 196 -11.02 3.07 -7.86
N GLU A 197 -12.21 2.79 -7.33
CA GLU A 197 -13.17 3.82 -6.92
C GLU A 197 -12.62 4.68 -5.77
N GLU A 198 -12.11 4.07 -4.70
CA GLU A 198 -11.47 4.75 -3.58
C GLU A 198 -10.29 5.62 -4.06
N LYS A 199 -9.45 5.08 -4.96
CA LYS A 199 -8.34 5.85 -5.54
C LYS A 199 -8.85 7.06 -6.33
N ALA A 200 -9.89 6.91 -7.14
CA ALA A 200 -10.46 8.01 -7.91
C ALA A 200 -11.05 9.10 -6.99
N GLN A 201 -11.71 8.71 -5.90
CA GLN A 201 -12.21 9.63 -4.89
C GLN A 201 -11.06 10.38 -4.18
N ALA A 202 -10.02 9.66 -3.77
CA ALA A 202 -8.85 10.24 -3.12
C ALA A 202 -8.14 11.26 -4.03
N GLU A 203 -7.97 10.93 -5.32
CA GLU A 203 -7.39 11.86 -6.30
C GLU A 203 -8.28 13.10 -6.51
N HIS A 204 -9.59 12.93 -6.56
CA HIS A 204 -10.53 14.06 -6.67
C HIS A 204 -10.48 14.96 -5.42
N ALA A 205 -10.44 14.37 -4.22
CA ALA A 205 -10.29 15.10 -2.97
C ALA A 205 -8.96 15.86 -2.91
N ASN A 206 -7.86 15.24 -3.34
CA ASN A 206 -6.54 15.88 -3.39
C ASN A 206 -6.50 17.05 -4.38
N ARG A 207 -7.08 16.89 -5.59
CA ARG A 207 -7.22 18.00 -6.55
C ARG A 207 -8.02 19.16 -5.96
N LYS A 208 -9.14 18.87 -5.29
CA LYS A 208 -9.96 19.90 -4.63
C LYS A 208 -9.18 20.60 -3.52
N LEU A 209 -8.44 19.85 -2.70
CA LEU A 209 -7.60 20.39 -1.64
C LEU A 209 -6.52 21.34 -2.19
N ASN A 210 -5.80 20.94 -3.26
CA ASN A 210 -4.78 21.79 -3.88
C ASN A 210 -5.38 23.07 -4.47
N LEU A 211 -6.55 22.98 -5.10
CA LEU A 211 -7.26 24.17 -5.60
C LEU A 211 -7.69 25.10 -4.46
N THR A 212 -8.21 24.55 -3.37
CA THR A 212 -8.58 25.35 -2.19
C THR A 212 -7.35 25.99 -1.54
N ASN A 213 -6.25 25.26 -1.41
CA ASN A 213 -5.01 25.78 -0.83
C ASN A 213 -4.43 26.90 -1.69
N LYS A 214 -4.36 26.72 -3.01
CA LYS A 214 -3.94 27.79 -3.93
C LYS A 214 -4.81 29.04 -3.76
N ARG A 215 -6.13 28.87 -3.69
CA ARG A 215 -7.05 29.99 -3.48
C ARG A 215 -6.86 30.69 -2.13
N LEU A 216 -6.50 29.95 -1.08
CA LEU A 216 -6.19 30.53 0.22
C LEU A 216 -4.91 31.37 0.18
N VAL A 217 -3.87 30.88 -0.51
CA VAL A 217 -2.63 31.64 -0.72
C VAL A 217 -2.91 32.91 -1.52
N ASP A 218 -3.62 32.80 -2.65
CA ASP A 218 -3.96 33.97 -3.48
C ASP A 218 -4.77 35.03 -2.68
N LEU A 219 -5.73 34.59 -1.85
CA LEU A 219 -6.50 35.49 -0.97
C LEU A 219 -5.65 36.10 0.14
N GLN A 220 -4.69 35.36 0.70
CA GLN A 220 -3.77 35.87 1.70
C GLN A 220 -2.91 36.99 1.12
N ASP A 221 -2.38 36.79 -0.09
CA ASP A 221 -1.58 37.79 -0.79
C ASP A 221 -2.39 39.07 -1.07
N GLU A 222 -3.64 38.91 -1.53
CA GLU A 222 -4.57 40.02 -1.77
C GLU A 222 -4.87 40.78 -0.45
N LEU A 223 -5.09 40.06 0.65
CA LEU A 223 -5.32 40.67 1.97
C LEU A 223 -4.10 41.44 2.46
N VAL A 224 -2.90 40.88 2.28
CA VAL A 224 -1.63 41.54 2.65
C VAL A 224 -1.44 42.81 1.82
N GLU A 225 -1.72 42.77 0.52
CA GLU A 225 -1.66 43.94 -0.35
C GLU A 225 -2.67 45.02 0.07
N THR A 226 -3.91 44.61 0.34
CA THR A 226 -4.98 45.52 0.79
C THR A 226 -4.65 46.15 2.15
N SER A 227 -4.09 45.38 3.08
CA SER A 227 -3.62 45.87 4.38
C SER A 227 -2.47 46.88 4.22
N LYS A 228 -1.50 46.60 3.34
CA LYS A 228 -0.42 47.53 3.00
C LYS A 228 -0.97 48.85 2.46
N LEU A 229 -1.92 48.81 1.53
CA LEU A 229 -2.53 50.01 0.94
C LEU A 229 -3.34 50.81 1.98
N SER A 230 -4.08 50.13 2.86
CA SER A 230 -4.84 50.78 3.94
C SER A 230 -3.91 51.48 4.94
N SER A 231 -2.85 50.78 5.39
CA SER A 231 -1.85 51.35 6.29
C SER A 231 -1.12 52.53 5.65
N LEU A 232 -0.77 52.44 4.36
CA LEU A 232 -0.16 53.53 3.61
C LEU A 232 -1.12 54.73 3.49
N GLY A 233 -2.40 54.48 3.23
CA GLY A 233 -3.42 55.53 3.17
C GLY A 233 -3.58 56.29 4.49
N LEU A 234 -3.62 55.58 5.62
CA LEU A 234 -3.63 56.17 6.96
C LEU A 234 -2.37 57.01 7.21
N MET A 235 -1.19 56.49 6.83
CA MET A 235 0.08 57.21 6.95
C MET A 235 0.13 58.48 6.11
N VAL A 236 -0.31 58.42 4.86
CA VAL A 236 -0.34 59.58 3.95
C VAL A 236 -1.34 60.63 4.44
N ALA A 237 -2.50 60.22 4.94
CA ALA A 237 -3.48 61.15 5.52
C ALA A 237 -2.93 61.84 6.78
N GLY A 238 -2.28 61.10 7.68
CA GLY A 238 -1.64 61.67 8.86
C GLY A 238 -0.46 62.57 8.51
N LEU A 239 0.35 62.19 7.52
CA LEU A 239 1.44 63.01 6.97
C LEU A 239 0.91 64.34 6.43
N ALA A 240 -0.15 64.29 5.62
CA ALA A 240 -0.76 65.49 5.06
C ALA A 240 -1.23 66.44 6.16
N HIS A 241 -1.87 65.91 7.21
CA HIS A 241 -2.33 66.69 8.36
C HIS A 241 -1.16 67.32 9.14
N GLU A 242 -0.12 66.53 9.42
CA GLU A 242 1.09 66.97 10.12
C GLU A 242 1.94 67.94 9.31
N MET A 243 1.90 67.89 7.97
CA MET A 243 2.53 68.88 7.09
C MET A 243 1.71 70.18 7.03
N HIS A 244 0.38 70.09 7.04
CA HIS A 244 -0.49 71.25 6.89
C HIS A 244 -0.31 72.24 8.06
N THR A 245 -0.09 71.73 9.26
CA THR A 245 0.12 72.53 10.48
C THR A 245 1.34 73.47 10.40
N PRO A 246 2.59 72.97 10.20
CA PRO A 246 3.76 73.83 10.07
C PRO A 246 3.67 74.74 8.84
N LEU A 247 3.18 74.26 7.69
CA LEU A 247 3.03 75.09 6.50
C LEU A 247 2.02 76.23 6.71
N GLY A 248 0.94 75.98 7.47
CA GLY A 248 0.01 77.00 7.93
C GLY A 248 0.70 78.05 8.80
N GLY A 249 1.58 77.62 9.70
CA GLY A 249 2.44 78.47 10.53
C GLY A 249 3.40 79.34 9.71
N VAL A 250 4.09 78.76 8.73
CA VAL A 250 4.94 79.49 7.76
C VAL A 250 4.12 80.55 7.04
N ARG A 251 2.96 80.18 6.50
CA ARG A 251 2.08 81.11 5.76
C ARG A 251 1.59 82.25 6.64
N MET A 252 1.24 81.97 7.89
CA MET A 252 0.79 83.00 8.84
C MET A 252 1.93 83.96 9.19
N ALA A 253 3.11 83.44 9.50
CA ALA A 253 4.30 84.24 9.78
C ALA A 253 4.71 85.12 8.59
N MET A 254 4.72 84.57 7.38
CA MET A 254 4.97 85.32 6.15
C MET A 254 3.89 86.39 5.88
N SER A 255 2.62 86.09 6.15
CA SER A 255 1.54 87.07 6.05
C SER A 255 1.71 88.21 7.05
N SER A 256 2.15 87.92 8.28
CA SER A 256 2.45 88.94 9.29
C SER A 256 3.62 89.83 8.88
N CYS A 257 4.70 89.25 8.33
CA CYS A 257 5.80 90.01 7.73
C CYS A 257 5.29 90.93 6.61
N LYS A 258 4.46 90.41 5.70
CA LYS A 258 3.91 91.19 4.58
C LYS A 258 3.01 92.34 5.04
N VAL A 259 2.08 92.08 5.96
CA VAL A 259 1.18 93.11 6.52
C VAL A 259 1.96 94.20 7.25
N TRP A 260 3.04 93.82 7.95
CA TRP A 260 3.93 94.78 8.57
C TRP A 260 4.67 95.62 7.52
N LEU A 261 5.25 94.98 6.50
CA LEU A 261 5.94 95.65 5.40
C LEU A 261 5.01 96.63 4.64
N ASP A 262 3.74 96.28 4.45
CA ASP A 262 2.74 97.13 3.78
C ASP A 262 2.25 98.31 4.64
N LYS A 263 2.28 98.20 5.98
CA LYS A 263 1.76 99.23 6.92
C LYS A 263 2.79 100.20 7.47
N GLU A 264 4.06 99.80 7.58
CA GLU A 264 5.13 100.56 8.26
C GLU A 264 6.17 101.13 7.29
N ILE A 265 5.78 101.41 6.04
CA ILE A 265 6.58 102.24 5.12
C ILE A 265 6.53 103.69 5.64
N GLY A 266 7.32 104.03 6.66
CA GLY A 266 7.54 105.41 7.10
C GLY A 266 7.78 105.71 8.59
N ARG A 267 7.87 104.73 9.50
CA ARG A 267 8.19 104.98 10.93
C ARG A 267 9.35 104.12 11.46
N SER A 268 9.86 104.50 12.63
CA SER A 268 11.19 104.18 13.17
C SER A 268 11.61 102.69 13.07
N PRO A 269 12.86 102.36 12.68
CA PRO A 269 13.22 101.01 12.20
C PRO A 269 13.36 99.91 13.26
N SER A 270 13.59 100.23 14.54
CA SER A 270 14.09 99.23 15.51
C SER A 270 13.04 98.21 15.96
N ASP A 271 11.85 98.65 16.41
CA ASP A 271 10.84 97.76 17.01
C ASP A 271 10.14 96.85 15.99
N GLY A 272 10.16 97.24 14.71
CA GLY A 272 9.53 96.49 13.64
C GLY A 272 10.45 95.42 13.03
N LEU A 273 11.76 95.69 13.02
CA LEU A 273 12.76 94.71 12.61
C LEU A 273 12.77 93.50 13.54
N ASP A 274 12.68 93.71 14.86
CA ASP A 274 12.63 92.62 15.84
C ASP A 274 11.39 91.72 15.62
N LYS A 275 10.21 92.32 15.40
CA LYS A 275 8.97 91.56 15.11
C LYS A 275 9.03 90.80 13.79
N MET A 276 9.69 91.37 12.78
CA MET A 276 9.90 90.71 11.49
C MET A 276 10.87 89.54 11.63
N ASN A 277 11.93 89.72 12.43
CA ASN A 277 12.91 88.68 12.72
C ASN A 277 12.29 87.54 13.52
N ASP A 278 11.44 87.84 14.51
CA ASP A 278 10.68 86.85 15.26
C ASP A 278 9.72 86.06 14.35
N SER A 279 9.04 86.75 13.43
CA SER A 279 8.14 86.11 12.46
C SER A 279 8.93 85.22 11.48
N LEU A 280 10.09 85.68 11.00
CA LEU A 280 10.98 84.88 10.15
C LEU A 280 11.53 83.66 10.90
N LEU A 281 11.90 83.80 12.17
CA LEU A 281 12.35 82.71 13.02
C LEU A 281 11.24 81.65 13.24
N ILE A 282 9.99 82.10 13.42
CA ILE A 282 8.84 81.21 13.52
C ILE A 282 8.59 80.50 12.18
N ALA A 283 8.73 81.20 11.05
CA ALA A 283 8.61 80.59 9.73
C ALA A 283 9.70 79.53 9.48
N ASP A 284 10.95 79.86 9.78
CA ASP A 284 12.08 78.93 9.63
C ASP A 284 11.88 77.68 10.48
N LYS A 285 11.56 77.84 11.77
CA LYS A 285 11.29 76.71 12.67
C LYS A 285 10.14 75.79 12.17
N ASN A 286 9.08 76.38 11.62
CA ASN A 286 7.98 75.60 11.06
C ASN A 286 8.37 74.93 9.73
N LEU A 287 9.19 75.58 8.91
CA LEU A 287 9.70 75.00 7.66
C LEU A 287 10.63 73.82 7.93
N THR A 288 11.55 73.95 8.91
CA THR A 288 12.40 72.85 9.37
C THR A 288 11.54 71.67 9.83
N ARG A 289 10.48 71.93 10.61
CA ARG A 289 9.54 70.88 11.04
C ARG A 289 8.88 70.15 9.87
N ALA A 290 8.45 70.88 8.83
CA ALA A 290 7.88 70.26 7.63
C ALA A 290 8.92 69.39 6.89
N LEU A 291 10.18 69.84 6.82
CA LEU A 291 11.28 69.07 6.22
C LEU A 291 11.61 67.81 7.03
N ASP A 292 11.61 67.89 8.36
CA ASP A 292 11.86 66.76 9.25
C ASP A 292 10.79 65.66 9.09
N ILE A 293 9.52 66.07 8.98
CA ILE A 293 8.39 65.20 8.71
C ILE A 293 8.56 64.47 7.36
N VAL A 294 8.91 65.21 6.30
CA VAL A 294 9.14 64.62 4.96
C VAL A 294 10.36 63.69 4.97
N SER A 295 11.43 64.04 5.69
CA SER A 295 12.63 63.19 5.78
C SER A 295 12.33 61.87 6.52
N SER A 296 11.54 61.95 7.60
CA SER A 296 11.11 60.79 8.38
C SER A 296 10.20 59.88 7.55
N PHE A 297 9.30 60.46 6.76
CA PHE A 297 8.46 59.71 5.81
C PHE A 297 9.27 59.09 4.68
N LYS A 298 10.26 59.80 4.14
CA LYS A 298 11.15 59.26 3.11
C LYS A 298 11.91 58.04 3.62
N ARG A 299 12.34 58.01 4.89
CA ARG A 299 12.96 56.81 5.50
C ARG A 299 12.02 55.62 5.47
N ILE A 300 10.74 55.79 5.83
CA ILE A 300 9.71 54.73 5.76
C ILE A 300 9.58 54.12 4.37
N VAL A 301 9.57 54.96 3.34
CA VAL A 301 9.29 54.53 1.96
C VAL A 301 10.56 54.04 1.23
N SER A 302 11.74 54.49 1.65
CA SER A 302 13.01 54.20 0.96
C SER A 302 13.80 53.02 1.56
N ASP A 303 13.46 52.53 2.76
CA ASP A 303 14.28 51.55 3.50
C ASP A 303 14.12 50.08 3.09
N ARG A 304 13.33 49.74 2.05
CA ARG A 304 13.25 48.35 1.59
C ARG A 304 14.43 47.89 0.73
N THR A 305 15.32 48.78 0.31
CA THR A 305 16.37 48.48 -0.68
C THR A 305 17.81 48.78 -0.26
N ALA A 306 18.09 49.17 0.99
CA ALA A 306 19.43 49.65 1.37
C ALA A 306 20.04 49.10 2.68
N GLN A 307 19.46 48.06 3.28
CA GLN A 307 20.13 47.37 4.39
C GLN A 307 20.25 45.90 4.04
N ASP A 308 21.41 45.50 3.53
CA ASP A 308 21.73 44.09 3.40
C ASP A 308 21.83 43.48 4.80
N ALA A 309 21.18 42.33 4.98
CA ALA A 309 21.34 41.56 6.20
C ALA A 309 22.81 41.11 6.29
N GLN A 310 23.47 41.49 7.38
CA GLN A 310 24.88 41.19 7.60
C GLN A 310 25.09 40.62 9.00
N LEU A 311 26.20 39.91 9.15
CA LEU A 311 26.67 39.42 10.44
C LEU A 311 27.27 40.58 11.24
N PHE A 312 26.77 40.82 12.44
CA PHE A 312 27.30 41.85 13.33
C PHE A 312 27.18 41.45 14.80
N PHE A 313 27.97 42.09 15.65
CA PHE A 313 27.87 41.96 17.11
C PHE A 313 27.02 43.09 17.66
N PHE A 314 26.00 42.77 18.45
CA PHE A 314 25.07 43.76 19.02
C PHE A 314 25.80 44.80 19.89
N HIS A 315 26.81 44.37 20.65
CA HIS A 315 27.64 45.23 21.49
C HIS A 315 28.32 46.38 20.70
N ASN A 316 28.78 46.12 19.47
CA ASN A 316 29.43 47.16 18.65
C ASN A 316 28.45 48.27 18.28
N VAL A 317 27.24 47.89 17.85
CA VAL A 317 26.17 48.83 17.50
C VAL A 317 25.79 49.68 18.71
N LEU A 318 25.63 49.05 19.87
CA LEU A 318 25.31 49.76 21.11
C LEU A 318 26.41 50.77 21.49
N ASN A 319 27.68 50.35 21.43
CA ASN A 319 28.81 51.22 21.76
C ASN A 319 28.92 52.44 20.85
N ASP A 320 28.76 52.27 19.53
CA ASP A 320 28.84 53.38 18.57
C ASP A 320 27.80 54.47 18.89
N ILE A 321 26.59 54.06 19.27
CA ILE A 321 25.53 54.98 19.66
C ILE A 321 25.84 55.62 21.01
N VAL A 322 26.25 54.83 22.00
CA VAL A 322 26.62 55.34 23.33
C VAL A 322 27.75 56.38 23.23
N LEU A 323 28.74 56.16 22.36
CA LEU A 323 29.80 57.14 22.08
C LEU A 323 29.23 58.44 21.49
N THR A 324 28.26 58.34 20.59
CA THR A 324 27.58 59.50 19.98
C THR A 324 26.84 60.33 21.04
N TYR A 325 26.13 59.68 21.98
CA TYR A 325 25.37 60.37 23.03
C TYR A 325 26.21 60.77 24.25
N LYS A 326 27.47 60.34 24.35
CA LYS A 326 28.37 60.64 25.48
C LYS A 326 28.53 62.14 25.74
N SER A 327 28.52 62.96 24.68
CA SER A 327 28.57 64.43 24.78
C SER A 327 27.24 65.01 25.31
N THR A 328 26.10 64.47 24.88
CA THR A 328 24.76 64.84 25.34
C THR A 328 24.57 64.54 26.83
N PHE A 329 25.02 63.37 27.29
CA PHE A 329 25.02 63.02 28.72
C PHE A 329 25.91 63.97 29.55
N LYS A 330 27.09 64.39 29.05
CA LYS A 330 27.94 65.37 29.74
C LYS A 330 27.29 66.74 29.90
N ASN A 331 26.49 67.16 28.91
CA ASN A 331 25.81 68.45 28.92
C ASN A 331 24.53 68.46 29.78
N ARG A 332 23.99 67.27 30.12
CA ARG A 332 22.80 67.10 30.99
C ARG A 332 23.27 66.63 32.37
N VAL A 333 23.51 67.58 33.28
CA VAL A 333 23.97 67.30 34.65
C VAL A 333 22.92 66.46 35.39
N GLY A 334 23.21 65.18 35.67
CA GLY A 334 22.42 64.32 36.58
C GLY A 334 21.86 63.01 36.01
N ILE A 335 22.06 62.70 34.72
CA ILE A 335 21.63 61.42 34.14
C ILE A 335 22.81 60.43 34.12
N SER A 336 22.62 59.25 34.70
CA SER A 336 23.59 58.14 34.67
C SER A 336 23.19 57.09 33.64
N LEU A 337 24.18 56.46 32.99
CA LEU A 337 23.98 55.40 32.01
C LEU A 337 24.64 54.13 32.51
N VAL A 338 23.87 53.05 32.64
CA VAL A 338 24.35 51.72 33.01
C VAL A 338 24.11 50.78 31.84
N ILE A 339 25.16 50.07 31.42
CA ILE A 339 25.11 49.15 30.28
C ILE A 339 25.64 47.81 30.73
N GLU A 340 24.82 46.78 30.57
CA GLU A 340 25.16 45.38 30.78
C GLU A 340 24.91 44.64 29.47
N CYS A 341 25.94 44.60 28.61
CA CYS A 341 25.85 43.94 27.30
C CYS A 341 27.08 43.06 27.09
N PRO A 342 26.91 41.73 27.03
CA PRO A 342 27.97 40.82 26.62
C PRO A 342 28.48 41.11 25.20
N ASP A 343 29.78 40.92 24.99
CA ASP A 343 30.45 41.23 23.73
C ASP A 343 30.27 40.11 22.69
N ASP A 344 29.74 38.95 23.09
CA ASP A 344 29.65 37.72 22.30
C ASP A 344 28.27 37.49 21.63
N ILE A 345 27.37 38.47 21.70
CA ILE A 345 26.06 38.38 21.05
C ILE A 345 26.18 38.69 19.56
N GLU A 346 26.41 37.63 18.78
CA GLU A 346 26.45 37.65 17.32
C GLU A 346 25.06 37.46 16.71
N MET A 347 24.74 38.27 15.68
CA MET A 347 23.45 38.30 15.00
C MET A 347 23.59 38.44 13.49
N ILE A 348 22.68 37.83 12.74
CA ILE A 348 22.49 38.10 11.30
C ILE A 348 21.25 38.97 11.15
N GLY A 349 21.42 40.21 10.69
CA GLY A 349 20.31 41.14 10.51
C GLY A 349 20.75 42.51 10.07
N TYR A 350 20.02 43.53 10.51
CA TYR A 350 20.11 44.89 9.97
C TYR A 350 20.69 45.86 11.03
N PRO A 351 22.02 46.05 11.09
CA PRO A 351 22.65 46.89 12.12
C PRO A 351 22.28 48.38 11.99
N GLY A 352 21.93 48.85 10.79
CA GLY A 352 21.41 50.20 10.56
C GLY A 352 20.06 50.42 11.25
N ALA A 353 19.10 49.52 11.03
CA ALA A 353 17.80 49.53 11.69
C ALA A 353 17.95 49.37 13.21
N MET A 354 18.85 48.50 13.67
CA MET A 354 19.15 48.35 15.10
C MET A 354 19.67 49.65 15.70
N SER A 355 20.61 50.33 15.01
CA SER A 355 21.10 51.63 15.44
C SER A 355 19.98 52.64 15.58
N GLN A 356 19.07 52.67 14.60
CA GLN A 356 17.97 53.61 14.59
C GLN A 356 16.94 53.32 15.70
N ILE A 357 16.71 52.05 16.04
CA ILE A 357 15.86 51.66 17.19
C ILE A 357 16.44 52.25 18.47
N ILE A 358 17.71 51.98 18.75
CA ILE A 358 18.37 52.42 19.98
C ILE A 358 18.41 53.96 20.05
N GLN A 359 18.69 54.65 18.94
CA GLN A 359 18.64 56.11 18.87
C GLN A 359 17.27 56.67 19.24
N ASN A 360 16.18 56.12 18.67
CA ASN A 360 14.82 56.57 19.00
C ASN A 360 14.49 56.41 20.48
N LEU A 361 14.98 55.34 21.13
CA LEU A 361 14.78 55.13 22.57
C LEU A 361 15.56 56.16 23.40
N PHE A 362 16.81 56.45 23.03
CA PHE A 362 17.59 57.50 23.67
C PHE A 362 16.93 58.87 23.52
N ASP A 363 16.52 59.23 22.30
CA ASP A 363 15.85 60.51 22.03
C ASP A 363 14.57 60.64 22.89
N ASN A 364 13.74 59.59 22.90
CA ASN A 364 12.56 59.56 23.76
C ASN A 364 12.90 59.74 25.25
N ALA A 365 13.95 59.07 25.74
CA ALA A 365 14.38 59.23 27.14
C ALA A 365 14.85 60.68 27.42
N PHE A 366 15.66 61.27 26.55
CA PHE A 366 16.17 62.63 26.76
C PHE A 366 15.12 63.73 26.63
N GLU A 367 14.08 63.49 25.84
CA GLU A 367 13.02 64.45 25.55
C GLU A 367 11.86 64.37 26.56
N TYR A 368 11.49 63.16 26.98
CA TYR A 368 10.27 62.91 27.79
C TYR A 368 10.55 62.41 29.20
N ALA A 369 11.56 61.54 29.37
CA ALA A 369 11.82 60.89 30.65
C ALA A 369 12.37 61.90 31.67
N PHE A 370 13.28 62.79 31.25
CA PHE A 370 14.00 63.70 32.15
C PHE A 370 13.73 65.18 31.87
N GLN A 371 13.12 65.88 32.84
CA GLN A 371 13.04 67.35 32.83
C GLN A 371 14.45 67.96 32.99
N ARG A 372 14.65 69.23 32.58
CA ARG A 372 15.97 69.91 32.51
C ARG A 372 16.81 69.95 33.80
N SER A 373 16.27 69.50 34.94
CA SER A 373 16.91 69.52 36.26
C SER A 373 16.71 68.24 37.09
N ALA A 374 16.18 67.17 36.50
CA ALA A 374 15.96 65.89 37.19
C ALA A 374 17.21 64.99 37.15
N LYS A 375 17.50 64.31 38.27
CA LYS A 375 18.47 63.19 38.28
C LYS A 375 17.76 61.93 37.81
N GLY A 376 18.44 61.10 37.04
CA GLY A 376 17.85 59.89 36.50
C GLY A 376 18.87 58.87 36.04
N GLN A 377 18.38 57.71 35.64
CA GLN A 377 19.18 56.60 35.14
C GLN A 377 18.55 56.03 33.89
N ILE A 378 19.39 55.74 32.90
CA ILE A 378 19.04 54.86 31.79
C ILE A 378 19.83 53.57 31.99
N SER A 379 19.13 52.44 32.00
CA SER A 379 19.71 51.10 32.09
C SER A 379 19.47 50.36 30.79
N ILE A 380 20.53 49.81 30.22
CA ILE A 380 20.49 48.98 29.03
C ILE A 380 21.04 47.61 29.37
N THR A 381 20.24 46.57 29.20
CA THR A 381 20.67 45.19 29.41
C THR A 381 20.48 44.39 28.14
N ALA A 382 21.44 43.54 27.78
CA ALA A 382 21.30 42.61 26.69
C ALA A 382 21.71 41.21 27.16
N SER A 383 20.92 40.21 26.80
CA SER A 383 21.25 38.81 27.04
C SER A 383 20.87 37.95 25.84
N LYS A 384 21.57 36.83 25.71
CA LYS A 384 21.24 35.79 24.74
C LYS A 384 20.43 34.71 25.43
N GLU A 385 19.19 34.51 24.99
CA GLU A 385 18.33 33.43 25.45
C GLU A 385 17.99 32.50 24.28
N LYS A 386 18.49 31.27 24.32
CA LYS A 386 18.34 30.27 23.25
C LYS A 386 18.82 30.82 21.89
N GLU A 387 17.89 31.14 20.99
CA GLU A 387 18.11 31.64 19.63
C GLU A 387 17.63 33.09 19.47
N SER A 388 17.49 33.84 20.57
CA SER A 388 17.02 35.23 20.55
C SER A 388 17.87 36.14 21.42
N LEU A 389 18.07 37.37 20.96
CA LEU A 389 18.51 38.51 21.74
C LEU A 389 17.33 39.00 22.57
N ILE A 390 17.54 39.14 23.88
CA ILE A 390 16.69 39.90 24.79
C ILE A 390 17.42 41.20 25.10
N PHE A 391 16.95 42.29 24.51
CA PHE A 391 17.48 43.64 24.74
C PHE A 391 16.46 44.43 25.55
N SER A 392 16.85 45.00 26.67
CA SER A 392 16.00 45.88 27.46
C SER A 392 16.58 47.29 27.55
N PHE A 393 15.70 48.27 27.42
CA PHE A 393 15.99 49.68 27.58
C PHE A 393 15.04 50.24 28.62
N GLU A 394 15.58 50.71 29.74
CA GLU A 394 14.81 51.19 30.88
C GLU A 394 15.26 52.61 31.26
N ASP A 395 14.31 53.53 31.36
CA ASP A 395 14.54 54.87 31.90
C ASP A 395 13.80 55.04 33.23
N SER A 396 14.40 55.79 34.17
CA SER A 396 13.79 56.15 35.45
C SER A 396 13.05 57.50 35.40
N GLY A 397 12.36 57.77 34.28
CA GLY A 397 11.73 59.06 34.02
C GLY A 397 10.30 59.21 34.54
N ASN A 398 9.58 60.17 33.94
CA ASN A 398 8.18 60.46 34.28
C ASN A 398 7.19 59.31 33.95
N GLY A 399 7.61 58.28 33.21
CA GLY A 399 6.74 57.22 32.73
C GLY A 399 5.68 57.69 31.73
N ILE A 400 4.82 56.77 31.29
CA ILE A 400 3.76 56.97 30.31
C ILE A 400 2.41 56.77 31.02
N SER A 401 1.46 57.67 30.75
CA SER A 401 0.09 57.54 31.30
C SER A 401 -0.59 56.27 30.74
N PRO A 402 -1.36 55.51 31.56
CA PRO A 402 -2.12 54.35 31.10
C PRO A 402 -3.01 54.64 29.89
N ASP A 403 -3.58 55.85 29.81
CA ASP A 403 -4.48 56.26 28.73
C ASP A 403 -3.81 56.28 27.35
N VAL A 404 -2.50 56.45 27.30
CA VAL A 404 -1.73 56.55 26.05
C VAL A 404 -0.94 55.28 25.78
N LEU A 405 -0.74 54.43 26.79
CA LEU A 405 0.14 53.26 26.76
C LEU A 405 -0.20 52.27 25.63
N ASP A 406 -1.49 52.05 25.38
CA ASP A 406 -1.97 51.15 24.31
C ASP A 406 -1.81 51.73 22.90
N SER A 407 -1.65 53.05 22.77
CA SER A 407 -1.58 53.76 21.48
C SER A 407 -0.20 54.34 21.16
N VAL A 408 0.81 54.15 22.02
CA VAL A 408 2.16 54.75 21.81
C VAL A 408 2.85 54.31 20.52
N PHE A 409 2.47 53.14 19.98
CA PHE A 409 3.01 52.61 18.73
C PHE A 409 2.15 52.98 17.51
N GLU A 410 1.00 53.63 17.69
CA GLU A 410 0.22 54.17 16.59
C GLU A 410 0.94 55.39 15.99
N PRO A 411 0.89 55.56 14.65
CA PRO A 411 1.57 56.66 14.00
C PRO A 411 0.97 58.01 14.43
N PHE A 412 1.84 59.02 14.60
CA PHE A 412 1.50 60.41 14.95
C PHE A 412 0.98 60.64 16.39
N ILE A 413 0.96 59.60 17.23
CA ILE A 413 0.69 59.75 18.66
C ILE A 413 1.94 60.31 19.35
N THR A 414 1.81 61.47 20.01
CA THR A 414 2.89 62.07 20.81
C THR A 414 2.34 62.97 21.91
N THR A 415 2.95 62.89 23.10
CA THR A 415 2.70 63.80 24.22
C THR A 415 3.54 65.09 24.12
N GLY A 416 4.48 65.17 23.19
CA GLY A 416 5.47 66.26 23.03
C GLY A 416 5.23 67.17 21.85
N ARG A 417 3.99 67.27 21.37
CA ARG A 417 3.63 67.98 20.12
C ARG A 417 4.04 69.46 20.11
N GLN A 418 4.16 70.07 21.28
CA GLN A 418 4.62 71.45 21.48
C GLN A 418 6.14 71.63 21.28
N ASN A 419 6.91 70.55 21.36
CA ASN A 419 8.38 70.53 21.27
C ASN A 419 8.90 69.96 19.94
N ASN A 420 8.14 70.06 18.83
CA ASN A 420 8.54 69.62 17.48
C ASN A 420 8.63 68.10 17.22
N HIS A 421 8.03 67.25 18.05
CA HIS A 421 8.05 65.80 17.81
C HIS A 421 6.94 65.34 16.85
N THR A 422 7.27 64.39 15.98
CA THR A 422 6.40 63.89 14.91
C THR A 422 5.49 62.73 15.33
N GLY A 423 5.77 62.09 16.48
CA GLY A 423 5.03 60.89 16.92
C GLY A 423 5.25 59.67 16.02
N LEU A 424 6.30 59.66 15.20
CA LEU A 424 6.62 58.54 14.30
C LEU A 424 7.67 57.59 14.90
N GLY A 425 8.50 58.04 15.84
CA GLY A 425 9.66 57.27 16.34
C GLY A 425 9.31 55.87 16.85
N LEU A 426 8.42 55.75 17.83
CA LEU A 426 8.01 54.43 18.37
C LEU A 426 7.25 53.59 17.36
N HIS A 427 6.45 54.21 16.48
CA HIS A 427 5.81 53.49 15.38
C HIS A 427 6.85 52.83 14.46
N LEU A 428 7.92 53.54 14.11
CA LEU A 428 9.02 52.99 13.30
C LEU A 428 9.75 51.86 14.01
N VAL A 429 10.03 52.05 15.30
CA VAL A 429 10.63 50.99 16.14
C VAL A 429 9.77 49.74 16.09
N ASN A 430 8.44 49.88 16.23
CA ASN A 430 7.50 48.77 16.12
C ASN A 430 7.56 48.09 14.74
N GLN A 431 7.55 48.87 13.66
CA GLN A 431 7.63 48.32 12.30
C GLN A 431 8.95 47.58 12.04
N TRP A 432 10.10 48.14 12.44
CA TRP A 432 11.40 47.50 12.24
C TRP A 432 11.53 46.22 13.07
N VAL A 433 11.05 46.21 14.31
CA VAL A 433 11.12 45.01 15.15
C VAL A 433 10.20 43.92 14.62
N TYR A 434 8.91 44.21 14.37
CA TYR A 434 7.95 43.20 13.95
C TYR A 434 8.10 42.77 12.50
N GLN A 435 8.21 43.73 11.55
CA GLN A 435 8.19 43.40 10.12
C GLN A 435 9.57 42.97 9.59
N LEU A 436 10.61 43.72 9.96
CA LEU A 436 11.97 43.56 9.42
C LEU A 436 12.79 42.54 10.24
N MET A 437 12.75 42.61 11.57
CA MET A 437 13.55 41.74 12.44
C MET A 437 12.78 40.52 12.98
N LYS A 438 11.48 40.39 12.67
CA LYS A 438 10.60 39.30 13.15
C LYS A 438 10.63 39.12 14.68
N GLY A 439 10.84 40.20 15.41
CA GLY A 439 10.88 40.24 16.86
C GLY A 439 9.56 40.70 17.48
N ARG A 440 9.56 40.84 18.80
CA ARG A 440 8.46 41.44 19.59
C ARG A 440 8.98 42.52 20.52
N ILE A 441 8.11 43.46 20.88
CA ILE A 441 8.35 44.52 21.85
C ILE A 441 7.33 44.38 22.97
N ASP A 442 7.80 44.28 24.20
CA ASP A 442 6.99 44.38 25.41
C ASP A 442 7.29 45.72 26.10
N LEU A 443 6.24 46.47 26.44
CA LEU A 443 6.34 47.78 27.07
C LEU A 443 5.71 47.73 28.46
N THR A 444 6.46 48.16 29.47
CA THR A 444 5.96 48.37 30.83
C THR A 444 6.33 49.79 31.27
N SER A 445 5.38 50.55 31.80
CA SER A 445 5.61 51.93 32.23
C SER A 445 4.70 52.27 33.39
N GLU A 446 5.23 53.03 34.35
CA GLU A 446 4.47 53.54 35.50
C GLU A 446 4.79 55.01 35.70
N VAL A 447 3.75 55.83 35.86
CA VAL A 447 3.87 57.28 35.98
C VAL A 447 4.68 57.64 37.22
N GLY A 448 5.77 58.39 37.02
CA GLY A 448 6.71 58.82 38.06
C GLY A 448 7.77 57.78 38.46
N VAL A 449 7.73 56.57 37.89
CA VAL A 449 8.72 55.51 38.13
C VAL A 449 9.66 55.37 36.92
N GLY A 450 9.10 55.28 35.71
CA GLY A 450 9.90 55.11 34.50
C GLY A 450 9.22 54.28 33.42
N THR A 451 9.98 53.97 32.37
CA THR A 451 9.53 53.16 31.24
C THR A 451 10.57 52.12 30.90
N LYS A 452 10.11 50.89 30.65
CA LYS A 452 10.94 49.75 30.26
C LYS A 452 10.41 49.12 28.99
N PHE A 453 11.25 49.14 27.96
CA PHE A 453 11.06 48.43 26.71
C PHE A 453 11.88 47.14 26.73
N VAL A 454 11.26 46.02 26.38
CA VAL A 454 11.91 44.72 26.23
C VAL A 454 11.71 44.23 24.80
N PHE A 455 12.82 44.03 24.10
CA PHE A 455 12.87 43.56 22.72
C PHE A 455 13.31 42.10 22.72
N THR A 456 12.52 41.24 22.09
CA THR A 456 12.93 39.86 21.80
C THR A 456 13.12 39.71 20.30
N ILE A 457 14.37 39.52 19.86
CA ILE A 457 14.73 39.50 18.43
C ILE A 457 15.49 38.20 18.12
N PRO A 458 15.10 37.42 17.10
CA PRO A 458 15.84 36.23 16.67
C PRO A 458 17.29 36.56 16.28
N LEU A 459 18.27 35.72 16.68
CA LEU A 459 19.68 35.92 16.33
C LEU A 459 19.97 35.59 14.85
N LYS A 460 19.15 34.73 14.24
CA LYS A 460 19.23 34.33 12.84
C LYS A 460 17.86 34.49 12.19
N LEU A 461 17.78 35.32 11.16
CA LEU A 461 16.64 35.32 10.24
C LEU A 461 16.73 34.06 9.35
N SER A 462 15.62 33.34 9.19
CA SER A 462 15.54 32.19 8.29
C SER A 462 15.83 32.62 6.84
N LEU A 463 16.62 31.84 6.10
CA LEU A 463 16.89 32.09 4.67
C LEU A 463 15.64 32.01 3.78
N GLU A 464 14.53 31.45 4.26
CA GLU A 464 13.22 31.49 3.57
C GLU A 464 12.52 32.87 3.70
N ASP A 465 12.86 33.68 4.70
CA ASP A 465 12.22 34.98 4.97
C ASP A 465 12.92 36.17 4.28
N VAL A 466 14.11 35.97 3.71
CA VAL A 466 14.92 37.03 3.07
C VAL A 466 14.58 37.19 1.57
N ALA A 467 13.76 36.30 1.00
CA ALA A 467 13.48 36.22 -0.43
C ALA A 467 12.03 36.58 -0.86
N THR A 468 11.23 37.26 -0.02
CA THR A 468 9.87 37.72 -0.38
C THR A 468 9.68 39.23 -0.42
#